data_AF-Q2GXX1-F1
#
_entry.id   AF-Q2GXX1-F1
#
_cell.length_a   1.000
_cell.length_b   1.000
_cell.length_c   1.000
_cell.angle_alpha   90.00
_cell.angle_beta   90.00
_cell.angle_gamma   90.00
#
_symmetry.space_group_name_H-M   'P 1'
#
loop_
_entity.id
_entity.type
_entity.pdbx_description
1 polymer ?
#
loop_
_entity_poly.entity_id
_entity_poly.type
_entity_poly.pdbx_seq_one_letter_code
_entity_poly.pdbx_strand_id
1 'polypeptide(L)'
;MPGQPPLTGIKVLEFAGLAPRPLLFSTCGVPAEGPRGISLRIFRRGGRGWVLGVVMALLARERSLMGRGQVVEVNMVDGVAYLGSFARFAARTPVWDSPRGENLLDSGCPWYECYETADGRWMAVGALEPRFFGELVKGLGLEGQGWERKRYDRAEWPALRRVLEGVFKTKSRAEWEGVFEGTDACCTPVYEYGEMEEDRVGKEGDQRPAVTLRETPWLAVRKDAEDASHGQGPGVEGEGYVGQILEPGQGGEQTLEEWLGWSRGDQYEVEDGGMVLKDKAKL
;
A
#
# COMPACT_ATOMS: atom_id res chain seq x y z
N MET A 1 17.76 -23.36 22.57
CA MET A 1 16.98 -23.42 21.31
C MET A 1 16.00 -22.26 21.32
N PRO A 2 15.87 -21.46 20.25
CA PRO A 2 14.80 -20.48 20.19
C PRO A 2 13.46 -21.22 20.33
N GLY A 3 12.60 -20.75 21.24
CA GLY A 3 11.27 -21.33 21.44
C GLY A 3 10.40 -21.21 20.19
N GLN A 4 9.41 -22.08 20.07
CA GLN A 4 8.46 -22.06 18.96
C GLN A 4 7.74 -20.70 18.92
N PRO A 5 7.57 -20.08 17.73
CA PRO A 5 6.89 -18.79 17.63
C PRO A 5 5.49 -18.84 18.25
N PRO A 6 5.01 -17.78 18.92
CA PRO A 6 3.79 -17.78 19.72
C PRO A 6 2.48 -18.02 18.93
N LEU A 7 2.55 -18.10 17.59
CA LEU A 7 1.39 -18.23 16.70
C LEU A 7 1.44 -19.51 15.84
N THR A 8 2.34 -20.44 16.15
CA THR A 8 2.41 -21.69 15.39
C THR A 8 1.12 -22.50 15.54
N GLY A 9 0.53 -22.92 14.40
CA GLY A 9 -0.72 -23.69 14.36
C GLY A 9 -2.00 -22.86 14.19
N ILE A 10 -1.91 -21.52 14.20
CA ILE A 10 -3.07 -20.64 13.98
C ILE A 10 -3.22 -20.36 12.48
N LYS A 11 -4.43 -20.57 11.94
CA LYS A 11 -4.77 -20.16 10.57
C LYS A 11 -5.05 -18.66 10.55
N VAL A 12 -4.24 -17.94 9.80
CA VAL A 12 -4.25 -16.48 9.75
C VAL A 12 -4.82 -16.02 8.41
N LEU A 13 -5.84 -15.16 8.44
CA LEU A 13 -6.43 -14.52 7.25
C LEU A 13 -6.39 -13.00 7.42
N GLU A 14 -5.84 -12.30 6.43
CA GLU A 14 -5.85 -10.82 6.30
C GLU A 14 -5.66 -10.05 7.63
N PHE A 15 -6.76 -9.54 8.20
CA PHE A 15 -6.78 -8.78 9.46
C PHE A 15 -6.18 -9.56 10.63
N ALA A 16 -6.39 -10.87 10.70
CA ALA A 16 -5.80 -11.71 11.74
C ALA A 16 -4.27 -11.84 11.62
N GLY A 17 -3.68 -11.48 10.47
CA GLY A 17 -2.21 -11.46 10.29
C GLY A 17 -1.57 -10.14 10.63
N LEU A 18 -2.37 -9.08 10.66
CA LEU A 18 -2.00 -7.73 11.07
C LEU A 18 -2.12 -7.56 12.60
N ALA A 19 -3.05 -8.27 13.24
CA ALA A 19 -3.36 -8.17 14.67
C ALA A 19 -2.27 -8.65 15.65
N PRO A 20 -1.52 -9.75 15.41
CA PRO A 20 -0.63 -10.32 16.40
C PRO A 20 0.62 -9.48 16.68
N ARG A 21 0.91 -8.49 15.84
CA ARG A 21 1.90 -7.45 16.09
C ARG A 21 1.19 -6.11 16.11
N PRO A 22 0.73 -5.65 17.30
CA PRO A 22 -0.31 -4.65 17.45
C PRO A 22 0.03 -3.28 16.88
N LEU A 23 1.29 -3.01 16.48
CA LEU A 23 1.72 -1.71 15.99
C LEU A 23 0.82 -1.18 14.87
N LEU A 24 0.52 -1.96 13.81
CA LEU A 24 -0.19 -1.38 12.66
C LEU A 24 -1.65 -0.98 12.95
N PHE A 25 -2.40 -1.76 13.76
CA PHE A 25 -3.76 -1.38 14.15
C PHE A 25 -3.78 -0.43 15.34
N SER A 26 -2.87 -0.62 16.31
CA SER A 26 -2.79 0.20 17.52
C SER A 26 -2.25 1.60 17.25
N THR A 27 -1.77 1.91 16.04
CA THR A 27 -1.30 3.25 15.65
C THR A 27 -2.31 4.01 14.79
N CYS A 28 -3.41 3.38 14.35
CA CYS A 28 -4.33 3.99 13.39
C CYS A 28 -5.72 4.25 13.99
N GLY A 29 -6.22 5.47 13.76
CA GLY A 29 -7.49 5.96 14.30
C GLY A 29 -7.36 6.70 15.63
N VAL A 30 -8.41 7.39 16.06
CA VAL A 30 -8.45 8.13 17.33
C VAL A 30 -8.56 7.19 18.55
N PRO A 31 -8.07 7.57 19.75
CA PRO A 31 -8.17 6.76 20.96
C PRO A 31 -9.58 6.23 21.25
N ALA A 32 -10.59 7.08 21.06
CA ALA A 32 -11.97 6.84 21.48
C ALA A 32 -12.72 5.77 20.68
N GLU A 33 -12.25 5.43 19.47
CA GLU A 33 -12.99 4.58 18.52
C GLU A 33 -12.38 3.18 18.36
N GLY A 34 -11.38 2.83 19.18
CA GLY A 34 -10.65 1.57 19.07
C GLY A 34 -9.69 1.53 17.87
N PRO A 35 -8.89 0.45 17.72
CA PRO A 35 -7.97 0.26 16.60
C PRO A 35 -8.75 0.17 15.28
N ARG A 36 -8.47 1.07 14.32
CA ARG A 36 -9.11 1.01 12.99
C ARG A 36 -8.31 0.10 12.06
N GLY A 37 -9.02 -0.69 11.27
CA GLY A 37 -8.43 -1.50 10.21
C GLY A 37 -7.97 -0.63 9.05
N ILE A 38 -6.70 -0.74 8.62
CA ILE A 38 -6.27 -0.15 7.36
C ILE A 38 -6.56 -1.17 6.24
N SER A 39 -7.32 -0.75 5.22
CA SER A 39 -7.58 -1.58 4.02
C SER A 39 -6.36 -1.58 3.07
N LEU A 40 -5.19 -1.91 3.60
CA LEU A 40 -4.00 -2.18 2.80
C LEU A 40 -3.99 -3.69 2.52
N ARG A 41 -4.69 -4.12 1.47
CA ARG A 41 -4.82 -5.55 1.11
C ARG A 41 -3.50 -6.23 0.69
N ILE A 42 -2.39 -5.48 0.64
CA ILE A 42 -1.03 -5.94 0.34
C ILE A 42 -0.51 -7.07 1.26
N PHE A 43 -1.20 -7.36 2.37
CA PHE A 43 -0.75 -8.35 3.37
C PHE A 43 -1.24 -9.78 3.13
N ARG A 44 -2.23 -10.00 2.26
CA ARG A 44 -2.90 -11.29 2.09
C ARG A 44 -1.98 -12.44 1.66
N ARG A 45 -0.87 -12.15 0.96
CA ARG A 45 0.23 -13.09 0.65
C ARG A 45 1.57 -12.69 1.31
N GLY A 46 1.52 -12.01 2.45
CA GLY A 46 2.69 -11.65 3.26
C GLY A 46 3.55 -10.49 2.74
N GLY A 47 2.94 -9.54 2.03
CA GLY A 47 3.65 -8.45 1.37
C GLY A 47 4.39 -8.91 0.11
N ARG A 48 5.18 -8.02 -0.48
CA ARG A 48 6.03 -8.32 -1.65
C ARG A 48 7.31 -9.10 -1.30
N GLY A 49 7.51 -9.45 -0.03
CA GLY A 49 8.73 -10.12 0.45
C GLY A 49 9.00 -11.48 -0.18
N TRP A 50 7.95 -12.22 -0.57
CA TRP A 50 8.11 -13.49 -1.29
C TRP A 50 8.72 -13.33 -2.68
N VAL A 51 8.42 -12.23 -3.39
CA VAL A 51 9.02 -11.94 -4.70
C VAL A 51 10.53 -11.77 -4.53
N LEU A 52 10.95 -10.98 -3.54
CA LEU A 52 12.36 -10.80 -3.22
C LEU A 52 13.01 -12.14 -2.85
N GLY A 53 12.35 -12.96 -2.03
CA GLY A 53 12.82 -14.30 -1.66
C GLY A 53 13.03 -15.21 -2.88
N VAL A 54 12.09 -15.23 -3.82
CA VAL A 54 12.21 -15.99 -5.07
C VAL A 54 13.35 -15.46 -5.94
N VAL A 55 13.48 -14.14 -6.11
CA VAL A 55 14.59 -13.54 -6.87
C VAL A 55 15.94 -13.89 -6.26
N MET A 56 16.06 -13.81 -4.93
CA MET A 56 17.28 -14.23 -4.22
C MET A 56 17.56 -15.73 -4.40
N ALA A 57 16.53 -16.57 -4.36
CA ALA A 57 16.68 -18.01 -4.59
C ALA A 57 17.13 -18.32 -6.03
N LEU A 58 16.62 -17.60 -7.03
CA LEU A 58 17.05 -17.72 -8.43
C LEU A 58 18.51 -17.28 -8.59
N LEU A 59 18.90 -16.14 -8.00
CA LEU A 59 20.27 -15.65 -8.04
C LEU A 59 21.25 -16.62 -7.36
N ALA A 60 20.86 -17.17 -6.20
CA ALA A 60 21.65 -18.17 -5.49
C ALA A 60 21.80 -19.46 -6.31
N ARG A 61 20.73 -19.89 -7.01
CA ARG A 61 20.73 -21.05 -7.89
C ARG A 61 21.69 -20.85 -9.06
N GLU A 62 21.63 -19.71 -9.72
CA GLU A 62 22.48 -19.38 -10.88
C GLU A 62 23.96 -19.33 -10.51
N ARG A 63 24.29 -18.79 -9.33
CA ARG A 63 25.69 -18.66 -8.87
C ARG A 63 26.25 -19.93 -8.22
N SER A 64 25.41 -20.89 -7.86
CA SER A 64 25.82 -22.12 -7.21
C SER A 64 26.30 -23.15 -8.25
N LEU A 65 27.47 -23.74 -8.02
CA LEU A 65 27.99 -24.84 -8.85
C LEU A 65 27.03 -26.03 -8.95
N MET A 66 26.19 -26.25 -7.94
CA MET A 66 25.24 -27.36 -7.90
C MET A 66 23.88 -27.02 -8.54
N GLY A 67 23.59 -25.74 -8.83
CA GLY A 67 22.35 -25.31 -9.46
C GLY A 67 21.06 -25.69 -8.72
N ARG A 68 21.13 -25.96 -7.40
CA ARG A 68 19.98 -26.44 -6.63
C ARG A 68 19.05 -25.30 -6.24
N GLY A 69 17.75 -25.54 -6.34
CA GLY A 69 16.72 -24.68 -5.75
C GLY A 69 16.69 -24.79 -4.22
N GLN A 70 15.87 -23.95 -3.58
CA GLN A 70 15.69 -23.95 -2.14
C GLN A 70 14.24 -23.58 -1.77
N VAL A 71 13.83 -23.94 -0.56
CA VAL A 71 12.53 -23.54 -0.01
C VAL A 71 12.61 -22.09 0.44
N VAL A 72 11.67 -21.26 -0.01
CA VAL A 72 11.54 -19.85 0.40
C VAL A 72 10.38 -19.76 1.38
N GLU A 73 10.68 -19.50 2.65
CA GLU A 73 9.67 -19.33 3.70
C GLU A 73 9.37 -17.85 3.93
N VAL A 74 8.08 -17.50 3.92
CA VAL A 74 7.61 -16.12 4.18
C VAL A 74 6.40 -16.17 5.08
N ASN A 75 6.40 -15.33 6.10
CA ASN A 75 5.30 -15.20 7.05
C ASN A 75 4.63 -13.82 6.92
N MET A 76 3.31 -13.80 6.90
CA MET A 76 2.52 -12.56 6.91
C MET A 76 2.86 -11.66 8.09
N VAL A 77 3.06 -12.22 9.28
CA VAL A 77 3.34 -11.47 10.50
C VAL A 77 4.70 -10.75 10.43
N ASP A 78 5.67 -11.32 9.72
CA ASP A 78 6.98 -10.70 9.50
C ASP A 78 6.92 -9.55 8.50
N GLY A 79 6.15 -9.71 7.41
CA GLY A 79 5.89 -8.64 6.46
C GLY A 79 5.25 -7.40 7.11
N VAL A 80 4.28 -7.59 8.01
CA VAL A 80 3.64 -6.50 8.76
C VAL A 80 4.61 -5.86 9.75
N ALA A 81 5.40 -6.66 10.45
CA ALA A 81 6.37 -6.15 11.42
C ALA A 81 7.43 -5.26 10.80
N TYR A 82 7.84 -5.58 9.58
CA TYR A 82 8.77 -4.76 8.83
C TYR A 82 8.19 -3.35 8.59
N LEU A 83 6.93 -3.23 8.19
CA LEU A 83 6.29 -1.91 8.03
C LEU A 83 6.13 -1.16 9.36
N GLY A 84 5.85 -1.89 10.45
CA GLY A 84 5.79 -1.33 11.80
C GLY A 84 7.17 -0.97 12.40
N SER A 85 8.28 -1.20 11.68
CA SER A 85 9.63 -0.98 12.21
C SER A 85 9.88 0.47 12.60
N PHE A 86 9.47 1.43 11.76
CA PHE A 86 9.61 2.85 12.06
C PHE A 86 8.86 3.23 13.34
N ALA A 87 7.56 2.92 13.44
CA ALA A 87 6.77 3.20 14.63
C ALA A 87 7.36 2.53 15.88
N ARG A 88 7.90 1.30 15.74
CA ARG A 88 8.56 0.59 16.85
C ARG A 88 9.81 1.31 17.36
N PHE A 89 10.64 1.85 16.46
CA PHE A 89 11.82 2.60 16.86
C PHE A 89 11.45 4.00 17.37
N ALA A 90 10.50 4.66 16.72
CA ALA A 90 9.98 5.97 17.11
C ALA A 90 9.29 5.95 18.48
N ALA A 91 8.73 4.81 18.90
CA ALA A 91 8.16 4.64 20.25
C ALA A 91 9.19 4.75 21.38
N ARG A 92 10.49 4.84 21.05
CA ARG A 92 11.58 5.11 21.99
C ARG A 92 12.08 6.55 21.92
N THR A 93 11.41 7.42 21.18
CA THR A 93 11.76 8.84 21.00
C THR A 93 10.52 9.72 21.22
N PRO A 94 10.69 11.03 21.48
CA PRO A 94 9.57 11.96 21.62
C PRO A 94 8.66 12.10 20.38
N VAL A 95 9.00 11.45 19.26
CA VAL A 95 8.21 11.44 18.04
C VAL A 95 6.95 10.56 18.21
N TRP A 96 7.05 9.46 18.98
CA TRP A 96 5.97 8.46 19.07
C TRP A 96 5.88 7.76 20.44
N ASP A 97 6.27 8.43 21.53
CA ASP A 97 6.30 7.87 22.89
C ASP A 97 4.97 7.99 23.67
N SER A 98 3.94 8.59 23.07
CA SER A 98 2.64 8.88 23.69
C SER A 98 1.55 7.91 23.20
N PRO A 99 0.37 7.85 23.84
CA PRO A 99 -0.76 7.06 23.34
C PRO A 99 -1.13 7.38 21.88
N ARG A 100 -1.81 6.43 21.22
CA ARG A 100 -2.30 6.59 19.83
C ARG A 100 -3.08 7.91 19.69
N GLY A 101 -2.82 8.69 18.64
CA GLY A 101 -3.50 9.95 18.35
C GLY A 101 -2.99 11.13 19.18
N GLU A 102 -1.84 10.99 19.84
CA GLU A 102 -1.17 12.07 20.59
C GLU A 102 0.27 12.32 20.09
N ASN A 103 0.69 11.64 19.01
CA ASN A 103 2.04 11.68 18.50
C ASN A 103 2.15 12.54 17.23
N LEU A 104 3.39 12.75 16.77
CA LEU A 104 3.65 13.57 15.58
C LEU A 104 3.17 12.92 14.28
N LEU A 105 3.17 11.58 14.21
CA LEU A 105 2.99 10.81 12.96
C LEU A 105 1.80 9.86 12.99
N ASP A 106 0.85 10.08 13.90
CA ASP A 106 -0.34 9.25 14.07
C ASP A 106 -1.64 10.06 14.10
N SER A 107 -1.63 11.23 13.45
CA SER A 107 -2.72 12.23 13.48
C SER A 107 -2.92 12.93 14.83
N GLY A 108 -1.99 12.80 15.78
CA GLY A 108 -2.03 13.59 17.01
C GLY A 108 -1.71 15.07 16.79
N CYS A 109 -0.72 15.38 15.96
CA CYS A 109 -0.35 16.77 15.71
C CYS A 109 -1.26 17.43 14.64
N PRO A 110 -1.78 18.65 14.87
CA PRO A 110 -2.75 19.29 13.96
C PRO A 110 -2.25 19.52 12.53
N TRP A 111 -0.94 19.57 12.28
CA TRP A 111 -0.40 19.76 10.93
C TRP A 111 0.07 18.45 10.29
N TYR A 112 -0.45 17.32 10.77
CA TYR A 112 -0.25 15.99 10.20
C TYR A 112 -1.57 15.19 10.29
N GLU A 113 -2.60 15.61 9.56
CA GLU A 113 -3.95 15.02 9.65
C GLU A 113 -4.79 15.33 8.39
N CYS A 114 -5.98 14.72 8.27
CA CYS A 114 -6.96 15.04 7.24
C CYS A 114 -8.06 15.97 7.78
N TYR A 115 -8.43 16.98 7.00
CA TYR A 115 -9.45 17.95 7.33
C TYR A 115 -10.61 17.93 6.33
N GLU A 116 -11.84 17.97 6.85
CA GLU A 116 -13.06 18.05 6.05
C GLU A 116 -13.23 19.46 5.47
N THR A 117 -13.56 19.54 4.18
CA THR A 117 -13.81 20.79 3.45
C THR A 117 -15.29 21.15 3.44
N ALA A 118 -15.65 22.34 2.93
CA ALA A 118 -17.03 22.84 2.93
C ALA A 118 -18.04 21.92 2.19
N ASP A 119 -17.55 21.17 1.21
CA ASP A 119 -18.31 20.24 0.37
C ASP A 119 -18.30 18.79 0.90
N GLY A 120 -17.85 18.56 2.13
CA GLY A 120 -17.81 17.22 2.76
C GLY A 120 -16.71 16.31 2.23
N ARG A 121 -15.80 16.86 1.41
CA ARG A 121 -14.59 16.17 0.92
C ARG A 121 -13.43 16.45 1.88
N TRP A 122 -12.22 16.01 1.54
CA TRP A 122 -11.08 16.02 2.47
C TRP A 122 -9.78 16.52 1.84
N MET A 123 -9.00 17.25 2.64
CA MET A 123 -7.60 17.61 2.38
C MET A 123 -6.69 16.91 3.39
N ALA A 124 -5.59 16.32 2.94
CA ALA A 124 -4.55 15.75 3.79
C ALA A 124 -3.41 16.75 4.00
N VAL A 125 -2.99 16.93 5.24
CA VAL A 125 -1.91 17.84 5.64
C VAL A 125 -0.77 17.03 6.26
N GLY A 126 0.47 17.31 5.84
CA GLY A 126 1.68 16.66 6.34
C GLY A 126 2.87 17.62 6.50
N ALA A 127 2.64 18.79 7.09
CA ALA A 127 3.58 19.92 7.14
C ALA A 127 4.48 19.92 8.39
N LEU A 128 5.27 18.86 8.60
CA LEU A 128 6.09 18.70 9.82
C LEU A 128 7.22 19.73 9.89
N GLU A 129 7.90 19.96 8.78
CA GLU A 129 9.04 20.85 8.68
C GLU A 129 8.61 22.33 8.76
N PRO A 130 9.39 23.22 9.42
CA PRO A 130 9.02 24.62 9.59
C PRO A 130 8.71 25.36 8.30
N ARG A 131 9.46 25.07 7.22
CA ARG A 131 9.25 25.69 5.90
C ARG A 131 7.88 25.33 5.33
N PHE A 132 7.52 24.06 5.32
CA PHE A 132 6.26 23.59 4.77
C PHE A 132 5.06 24.09 5.58
N PHE A 133 5.21 24.15 6.90
CA PHE A 133 4.18 24.74 7.76
C PHE A 133 4.00 26.24 7.56
N GLY A 134 5.08 26.97 7.27
CA GLY A 134 4.99 28.38 6.90
C GLY A 134 4.14 28.59 5.63
N GLU A 135 4.38 27.78 4.60
CA GLU A 135 3.56 27.83 3.38
C GLU A 135 2.11 27.39 3.63
N LEU A 136 1.88 26.41 4.52
CA LEU A 136 0.52 26.03 4.95
C LEU A 136 -0.19 27.20 5.62
N VAL A 137 0.44 27.83 6.61
CA VAL A 137 -0.13 28.98 7.34
C VAL A 137 -0.46 30.13 6.39
N LYS A 138 0.42 30.39 5.43
CA LYS A 138 0.21 31.37 4.37
C LYS A 138 -0.98 31.03 3.47
N GLY A 139 -1.04 29.81 2.94
CA GLY A 139 -2.17 29.37 2.11
C GLY A 139 -3.51 29.39 2.85
N LEU A 140 -3.49 29.13 4.16
CA LEU A 140 -4.68 29.21 5.01
C LEU A 140 -5.04 30.65 5.45
N GLY A 141 -4.23 31.65 5.13
CA GLY A 141 -4.45 33.03 5.57
C GLY A 141 -4.31 33.22 7.09
N LEU A 142 -3.49 32.40 7.75
CA LEU A 142 -3.28 32.39 9.20
C LEU A 142 -1.98 33.11 9.62
N GLU A 143 -1.32 33.81 8.69
CA GLU A 143 -0.06 34.53 8.94
C GLU A 143 -0.20 35.56 10.08
N GLY A 144 0.88 35.73 10.85
CA GLY A 144 0.93 36.72 11.93
C GLY A 144 0.18 36.34 13.21
N GLN A 145 -0.51 35.19 13.24
CA GLN A 145 -1.19 34.68 14.45
C GLN A 145 -0.23 33.94 15.41
N GLY A 146 1.01 33.70 14.99
CA GLY A 146 2.08 33.10 15.80
C GLY A 146 2.04 31.58 15.89
N TRP A 147 1.22 30.91 15.06
CA TRP A 147 1.08 29.45 15.04
C TRP A 147 2.39 28.73 14.75
N GLU A 148 3.27 29.32 13.95
CA GLU A 148 4.59 28.78 13.59
C GLU A 148 5.50 28.62 14.81
N ARG A 149 5.35 29.50 15.81
CA ARG A 149 6.07 29.42 17.09
C ARG A 149 5.36 28.51 18.09
N LYS A 150 4.03 28.60 18.15
CA LYS A 150 3.19 27.89 19.11
C LYS A 150 3.02 26.39 18.80
N ARG A 151 3.21 25.97 17.55
CA ARG A 151 2.94 24.58 17.13
C ARG A 151 3.66 23.54 17.99
N TYR A 152 4.86 23.81 18.48
CA TYR A 152 5.60 22.85 19.32
C TYR A 152 5.07 22.72 20.75
N ASP A 153 4.18 23.62 21.19
CA ASP A 153 3.50 23.53 22.47
C ASP A 153 2.24 22.64 22.33
N ARG A 154 2.28 21.46 22.94
CA ARG A 154 1.16 20.51 22.93
C ARG A 154 -0.11 21.09 23.57
N ALA A 155 -0.01 22.05 24.48
CA ALA A 155 -1.17 22.71 25.08
C ALA A 155 -1.96 23.53 24.05
N GLU A 156 -1.30 24.01 22.99
CA GLU A 156 -1.92 24.79 21.93
C GLU A 156 -2.56 23.91 20.84
N TRP A 157 -2.28 22.60 20.80
CA TRP A 157 -2.77 21.70 19.73
C TRP A 157 -4.30 21.67 19.61
N PRO A 158 -5.09 21.59 20.70
CA PRO A 158 -6.55 21.63 20.60
C PRO A 158 -7.07 22.96 20.05
N ALA A 159 -6.37 24.07 20.29
CA ALA A 159 -6.73 25.37 19.73
C ALA A 159 -6.40 25.43 18.24
N LEU A 160 -5.17 25.05 17.85
CA LEU A 160 -4.73 25.02 16.46
C LEU A 160 -5.60 24.08 15.62
N ARG A 161 -5.92 22.88 16.11
CA ARG A 161 -6.81 21.93 15.42
C ARG A 161 -8.15 22.55 15.07
N ARG A 162 -8.82 23.19 16.05
CA ARG A 162 -10.09 23.89 15.82
C ARG A 162 -9.98 25.02 14.79
N VAL A 163 -8.86 25.74 14.79
CA VAL A 163 -8.61 26.79 13.79
C VAL A 163 -8.46 26.16 12.40
N LEU A 164 -7.65 25.12 12.25
CA LEU A 164 -7.47 24.43 10.98
C LEU A 164 -8.79 23.82 10.47
N GLU A 165 -9.53 23.10 11.32
CA GLU A 165 -10.87 22.58 11.00
C GLU A 165 -11.81 23.69 10.53
N GLY A 166 -11.85 24.82 11.25
CA GLY A 166 -12.69 25.96 10.91
C GLY A 166 -12.31 26.56 9.56
N VAL A 167 -11.01 26.73 9.28
CA VAL A 167 -10.53 27.28 8.01
C VAL A 167 -10.82 26.33 6.86
N PHE A 168 -10.49 25.04 6.96
CA PHE A 168 -10.73 24.08 5.87
C PHE A 168 -12.21 23.99 5.49
N LYS A 169 -13.13 24.19 6.44
CA LYS A 169 -14.58 24.26 6.18
C LYS A 169 -15.06 25.52 5.46
N THR A 170 -14.19 26.50 5.18
CA THR A 170 -14.58 27.74 4.49
C THR A 170 -14.58 27.64 2.96
N LYS A 171 -13.92 26.63 2.38
CA LYS A 171 -13.83 26.42 0.93
C LYS A 171 -14.05 24.96 0.56
N SER A 172 -14.44 24.72 -0.67
CA SER A 172 -14.51 23.39 -1.27
C SER A 172 -13.10 22.79 -1.46
N ARG A 173 -13.01 21.46 -1.64
CA ARG A 173 -11.72 20.80 -1.92
C ARG A 173 -11.04 21.37 -3.17
N ALA A 174 -11.80 21.59 -4.25
CA ALA A 174 -11.27 22.14 -5.50
C ALA A 174 -10.68 23.55 -5.34
N GLU A 175 -11.28 24.39 -4.50
CA GLU A 175 -10.71 25.70 -4.18
C GLU A 175 -9.41 25.58 -3.37
N TRP A 176 -9.35 24.64 -2.41
CA TRP A 176 -8.11 24.38 -1.66
C TRP A 176 -7.01 23.79 -2.53
N GLU A 177 -7.35 22.90 -3.46
CA GLU A 177 -6.43 22.39 -4.48
C GLU A 177 -5.78 23.57 -5.22
N GLY A 178 -6.56 24.53 -5.71
CA GLY A 178 -6.01 25.72 -6.38
C GLY A 178 -5.19 26.65 -5.49
N VAL A 179 -5.43 26.67 -4.17
CA VAL A 179 -4.61 27.45 -3.22
C VAL A 179 -3.24 26.81 -2.99
N PHE A 180 -3.19 25.47 -2.91
CA PHE A 180 -1.97 24.73 -2.56
C PHE A 180 -1.23 24.15 -3.77
N GLU A 181 -1.81 24.22 -4.97
CA GLU A 181 -1.18 23.78 -6.21
C GLU A 181 0.16 24.51 -6.42
N GLY A 182 1.21 23.72 -6.69
CA GLY A 182 2.57 24.24 -6.89
C GLY A 182 3.25 24.81 -5.65
N THR A 183 2.65 24.67 -4.46
CA THR A 183 3.25 25.12 -3.19
C THR A 183 3.98 23.98 -2.46
N ASP A 184 4.92 24.33 -1.58
CA ASP A 184 5.58 23.38 -0.68
C ASP A 184 4.80 23.16 0.63
N ALA A 185 3.49 23.42 0.67
CA ALA A 185 2.70 23.39 1.92
C ALA A 185 2.44 21.96 2.47
N CYS A 186 2.84 20.91 1.75
CA CYS A 186 2.51 19.51 2.08
C CYS A 186 1.02 19.32 2.37
N CYS A 187 0.16 19.93 1.55
CA CYS A 187 -1.29 19.87 1.64
C CYS A 187 -1.85 19.38 0.30
N THR A 188 -2.56 18.25 0.30
CA THR A 188 -3.01 17.58 -0.93
C THR A 188 -4.47 17.12 -0.82
N PRO A 189 -5.23 17.07 -1.92
CA PRO A 189 -6.58 16.53 -1.91
C PRO A 189 -6.57 15.02 -1.60
N VAL A 190 -7.61 14.56 -0.92
CA VAL A 190 -7.92 13.13 -0.82
C VAL A 190 -8.93 12.79 -1.92
N TYR A 191 -8.48 11.99 -2.89
CA TYR A 191 -9.32 11.52 -4.00
C TYR A 191 -9.97 10.18 -3.71
N GLU A 192 -11.17 10.00 -4.23
CA GLU A 192 -11.82 8.69 -4.31
C GLU A 192 -11.42 7.96 -5.60
N TYR A 193 -11.53 6.63 -5.61
CA TYR A 193 -11.17 5.80 -6.78
C TYR A 193 -11.90 6.22 -8.05
N GLY A 194 -13.21 6.52 -7.96
CA GLY A 194 -13.98 6.96 -9.13
C GLY A 194 -13.43 8.26 -9.74
N GLU A 195 -12.93 9.18 -8.91
CA GLU A 195 -12.34 10.43 -9.41
C GLU A 195 -11.00 10.20 -10.10
N MET A 196 -10.19 9.26 -9.60
CA MET A 196 -8.92 8.86 -10.21
C MET A 196 -9.18 8.18 -11.56
N GLU A 197 -10.19 7.32 -11.65
CA GLU A 197 -10.57 6.65 -12.91
C GLU A 197 -11.09 7.62 -13.97
N GLU A 198 -11.83 8.66 -13.57
CA GLU A 198 -12.36 9.71 -14.45
C GLU A 198 -11.26 10.68 -14.95
N ASP A 199 -10.27 11.00 -14.11
CA ASP A 199 -9.14 11.88 -14.46
C ASP A 199 -7.79 11.21 -14.16
N ARG A 200 -7.39 10.35 -15.10
CA ARG A 200 -6.16 9.56 -14.99
C ARG A 200 -4.88 10.39 -15.08
N VAL A 201 -4.94 11.56 -15.71
CA VAL A 201 -3.76 12.40 -15.94
C VAL A 201 -3.54 13.35 -14.77
N GLY A 202 -4.61 14.05 -14.35
CA GLY A 202 -4.52 15.09 -13.32
C GLY A 202 -4.60 14.56 -11.89
N LYS A 203 -5.37 13.49 -11.64
CA LYS A 203 -5.64 13.00 -10.26
C LYS A 203 -4.93 11.72 -9.93
N GLU A 204 -5.06 10.71 -10.79
CA GLU A 204 -4.35 9.45 -10.58
C GLU A 204 -2.84 9.59 -10.80
N GLY A 205 -2.48 10.39 -11.80
CA GLY A 205 -1.11 10.60 -12.19
C GLY A 205 -0.55 9.42 -12.99
N ASP A 206 0.78 9.38 -13.06
CA ASP A 206 1.46 8.45 -13.96
C ASP A 206 1.55 7.03 -13.37
N GLN A 207 0.69 6.13 -13.85
CA GLN A 207 0.74 4.72 -13.50
C GLN A 207 1.95 4.01 -14.14
N ARG A 208 2.88 3.56 -13.31
CA ARG A 208 4.09 2.84 -13.71
C ARG A 208 4.28 1.54 -12.95
N PRO A 209 5.00 0.55 -13.50
CA PRO A 209 5.49 -0.57 -12.71
C PRO A 209 6.31 -0.06 -11.52
N ALA A 210 6.16 -0.69 -10.36
CA ALA A 210 6.91 -0.30 -9.16
C ALA A 210 8.43 -0.38 -9.34
N VAL A 211 8.90 -1.22 -10.28
CA VAL A 211 10.30 -1.31 -10.71
C VAL A 211 10.31 -1.42 -12.23
N THR A 212 10.98 -0.47 -12.89
CA THR A 212 11.20 -0.50 -14.34
C THR A 212 12.51 -1.21 -14.67
N LEU A 213 12.43 -2.32 -15.39
CA LEU A 213 13.60 -2.98 -16.00
C LEU A 213 13.68 -2.55 -17.46
N ARG A 214 14.64 -1.68 -17.80
CA ARG A 214 14.71 -1.02 -19.12
C ARG A 214 14.98 -1.98 -20.29
N GLU A 215 15.72 -3.05 -20.02
CA GLU A 215 16.17 -4.02 -21.04
C GLU A 215 15.36 -5.33 -21.03
N THR A 216 14.36 -5.46 -20.15
CA THR A 216 13.63 -6.72 -19.96
C THR A 216 12.19 -6.58 -20.41
N PRO A 217 11.75 -7.37 -21.41
CA PRO A 217 10.35 -7.46 -21.77
C PRO A 217 9.48 -8.08 -20.66
N TRP A 218 8.16 -8.00 -20.76
CA TRP A 218 7.22 -7.89 -19.63
C TRP A 218 5.77 -7.71 -20.21
N LEU A 219 4.90 -6.84 -19.67
CA LEU A 219 3.60 -6.42 -20.25
C LEU A 219 3.26 -4.95 -19.97
N ALA A 220 2.51 -4.28 -20.87
CA ALA A 220 2.31 -2.83 -20.76
C ALA A 220 1.17 -2.47 -19.83
N VAL A 221 1.37 -1.44 -19.01
CA VAL A 221 0.36 -1.01 -18.04
C VAL A 221 -0.84 -0.35 -18.75
N ARG A 222 -0.64 0.19 -19.96
CA ARG A 222 -1.67 0.82 -20.82
C ARG A 222 -1.48 0.47 -22.31
N LYS A 223 -2.52 0.65 -23.13
CA LYS A 223 -2.58 0.16 -24.52
C LYS A 223 -1.57 0.78 -25.50
N ASP A 224 -0.98 1.92 -25.15
CA ASP A 224 -0.04 2.66 -26.02
C ASP A 224 1.26 3.00 -25.28
N ALA A 225 1.82 2.05 -24.54
CA ALA A 225 3.10 2.28 -23.86
C ALA A 225 4.26 2.38 -24.86
N GLU A 226 4.94 3.52 -24.90
CA GLU A 226 6.02 3.80 -25.86
C GLU A 226 7.44 3.60 -25.28
N ASP A 227 7.59 3.56 -23.95
CA ASP A 227 8.87 3.39 -23.29
C ASP A 227 8.76 2.48 -22.07
N ALA A 228 9.86 1.80 -21.69
CA ALA A 228 9.88 0.80 -20.62
C ALA A 228 9.30 1.26 -19.25
N SER A 229 9.20 2.56 -18.99
CA SER A 229 8.54 3.10 -17.79
C SER A 229 7.04 2.78 -17.73
N HIS A 230 6.41 2.51 -18.89
CA HIS A 230 5.07 1.95 -19.03
C HIS A 230 5.09 0.61 -19.76
N GLY A 231 6.06 0.44 -20.67
CA GLY A 231 6.49 -0.81 -21.27
C GLY A 231 6.96 -0.85 -22.74
N GLN A 232 6.94 -2.05 -23.33
CA GLN A 232 7.59 -2.47 -24.60
C GLN A 232 6.77 -3.57 -25.35
N GLY A 233 5.43 -3.59 -25.26
CA GLY A 233 4.58 -4.68 -25.76
C GLY A 233 3.09 -4.44 -25.47
N PRO A 234 2.18 -5.40 -25.75
CA PRO A 234 0.74 -5.13 -25.69
C PRO A 234 0.28 -4.71 -24.28
N GLY A 235 -0.51 -3.64 -24.23
CA GLY A 235 -1.12 -3.17 -22.98
C GLY A 235 -2.09 -4.18 -22.38
N VAL A 236 -2.25 -4.15 -21.07
CA VAL A 236 -3.33 -4.88 -20.38
C VAL A 236 -4.67 -4.37 -20.90
N GLU A 237 -5.55 -5.30 -21.27
CA GLU A 237 -6.91 -4.98 -21.71
C GLU A 237 -7.66 -4.24 -20.59
N GLY A 238 -8.19 -3.04 -20.91
CA GLY A 238 -8.95 -2.24 -19.97
C GLY A 238 -8.13 -1.38 -18.98
N GLU A 239 -6.86 -1.08 -19.29
CA GLU A 239 -6.09 0.01 -18.67
C GLU A 239 -6.14 0.06 -17.12
N GLY A 240 -5.30 -0.72 -16.44
CA GLY A 240 -4.97 -0.60 -15.01
C GLY A 240 -6.06 -1.04 -14.00
N TYR A 241 -7.33 -0.76 -14.27
CA TYR A 241 -8.48 -1.03 -13.39
C TYR A 241 -9.31 -2.24 -13.79
N VAL A 242 -9.12 -2.76 -15.00
CA VAL A 242 -9.83 -3.95 -15.46
C VAL A 242 -9.02 -5.18 -15.09
N GLY A 243 -9.56 -5.96 -14.14
CA GLY A 243 -9.05 -7.27 -13.79
C GLY A 243 -9.78 -8.37 -14.56
N GLN A 244 -9.05 -9.36 -15.04
CA GLN A 244 -9.65 -10.60 -15.53
C GLN A 244 -9.74 -11.61 -14.38
N ILE A 245 -10.95 -12.07 -14.09
CA ILE A 245 -11.17 -13.15 -13.13
C ILE A 245 -10.92 -14.47 -13.87
N LEU A 246 -10.12 -15.34 -13.27
CA LEU A 246 -9.94 -16.70 -13.75
C LEU A 246 -10.97 -17.62 -13.09
N GLU A 247 -11.69 -18.37 -13.91
CA GLU A 247 -12.60 -19.41 -13.45
C GLU A 247 -11.82 -20.69 -13.08
N PRO A 248 -12.29 -21.50 -12.11
CA PRO A 248 -11.69 -22.79 -11.81
C PRO A 248 -11.52 -23.65 -13.08
N GLY A 249 -10.30 -24.10 -13.35
CA GLY A 249 -9.95 -24.94 -14.50
C GLY A 249 -9.66 -24.17 -15.81
N GLN A 250 -9.88 -22.85 -15.86
CA GLN A 250 -9.58 -22.05 -17.05
C GLN A 250 -8.09 -22.12 -17.41
N GLY A 251 -7.78 -22.48 -18.67
CA GLY A 251 -6.41 -22.61 -19.19
C GLY A 251 -5.64 -23.84 -18.71
N GLY A 252 -6.24 -24.71 -17.88
CA GLY A 252 -5.56 -25.87 -17.31
C GLY A 252 -5.14 -26.91 -18.36
N GLU A 253 -6.04 -27.30 -19.26
CA GLU A 253 -5.75 -28.31 -20.29
C GLU A 253 -4.63 -27.83 -21.25
N GLN A 254 -4.71 -26.58 -21.70
CA GLN A 254 -3.67 -25.95 -22.53
C GLN A 254 -2.31 -25.93 -21.81
N THR A 255 -2.29 -25.56 -20.53
CA THR A 255 -1.03 -25.53 -19.75
C THR A 255 -0.41 -26.93 -19.62
N LEU A 256 -1.22 -27.95 -19.41
CA LEU A 256 -0.75 -29.34 -19.31
C LEU A 256 -0.19 -29.85 -20.64
N GLU A 257 -0.83 -29.50 -21.75
CA GLU A 257 -0.33 -29.81 -23.09
C GLU A 257 1.00 -29.08 -23.35
N GLU A 258 1.08 -27.77 -23.08
CA GLU A 258 2.29 -26.98 -23.33
C GLU A 258 3.48 -27.40 -22.47
N TRP A 259 3.26 -27.70 -21.19
CA TRP A 259 4.35 -27.96 -20.24
C TRP A 259 4.77 -29.41 -20.20
N LEU A 260 3.81 -30.33 -20.35
CA LEU A 260 4.02 -31.77 -20.14
C LEU A 260 3.69 -32.61 -21.37
N GLY A 261 3.09 -32.02 -22.42
CA GLY A 261 2.57 -32.76 -23.58
C GLY A 261 1.36 -33.63 -23.25
N TRP A 262 0.66 -33.34 -22.14
CA TRP A 262 -0.44 -34.19 -21.68
C TRP A 262 -1.76 -33.80 -22.32
N SER A 263 -2.56 -34.81 -22.65
CA SER A 263 -3.88 -34.64 -23.21
C SER A 263 -4.93 -35.40 -22.41
N ARG A 264 -6.14 -34.85 -22.41
CA ARG A 264 -7.29 -35.50 -21.81
C ARG A 264 -7.58 -36.82 -22.53
N GLY A 265 -7.85 -37.87 -21.78
CA GLY A 265 -8.10 -39.22 -22.32
C GLY A 265 -6.85 -40.10 -22.35
N ASP A 266 -5.65 -39.52 -22.32
CA ASP A 266 -4.39 -40.27 -22.32
C ASP A 266 -3.74 -40.27 -20.92
N GLN A 267 -3.32 -39.10 -20.43
CA GLN A 267 -2.67 -38.98 -19.11
C GLN A 267 -3.67 -38.71 -17.97
N TYR A 268 -4.76 -38.01 -18.24
CA TYR A 268 -5.75 -37.63 -17.22
C TYR A 268 -7.19 -37.64 -17.75
N GLU A 269 -8.15 -37.69 -16.84
CA GLU A 269 -9.57 -37.45 -17.07
C GLU A 269 -10.06 -36.26 -16.22
N VAL A 270 -11.26 -35.76 -16.52
CA VAL A 270 -11.91 -34.73 -15.69
C VAL A 270 -13.07 -35.37 -14.92
N GLU A 271 -12.97 -35.37 -13.60
CA GLU A 271 -13.96 -35.91 -12.66
C GLU A 271 -14.36 -34.80 -11.68
N ASP A 272 -15.66 -34.53 -11.54
CA ASP A 272 -16.21 -33.49 -10.65
C ASP A 272 -15.56 -32.09 -10.78
N GLY A 273 -15.11 -31.75 -12.00
CA GLY A 273 -14.42 -30.49 -12.30
C GLY A 273 -12.94 -30.45 -11.91
N GLY A 274 -12.40 -31.54 -11.36
CA GLY A 274 -10.97 -31.75 -11.12
C GLY A 274 -10.32 -32.62 -12.18
N MET A 275 -9.04 -32.40 -12.46
CA MET A 275 -8.24 -33.26 -13.35
C MET A 275 -7.62 -34.39 -12.53
N VAL A 276 -7.90 -35.64 -12.91
CA VAL A 276 -7.47 -36.86 -12.20
C VAL A 276 -6.56 -37.68 -13.10
N LEU A 277 -5.37 -38.04 -12.58
CA LEU A 277 -4.43 -38.90 -13.30
C LEU A 277 -5.02 -40.29 -13.55
N LYS A 278 -4.81 -40.83 -14.75
CA LYS A 278 -5.19 -42.22 -15.03
C LYS A 278 -4.14 -43.15 -14.41
N ASP A 279 -4.57 -44.12 -13.60
CA ASP A 279 -3.71 -45.13 -12.93
C ASP A 279 -2.79 -45.94 -13.86
N LYS A 280 -2.98 -45.85 -15.19
CA LYS A 280 -2.18 -46.51 -16.24
C LYS A 280 -1.44 -45.55 -17.16
N ALA A 281 -1.37 -44.26 -16.83
CA ALA A 281 -0.54 -43.34 -17.59
C ALA A 281 0.93 -43.76 -17.46
N LYS A 282 1.48 -44.37 -18.53
CA LYS A 282 2.93 -44.59 -18.63
C LYS A 282 3.57 -43.22 -18.83
N LEU A 283 4.04 -42.63 -17.73
CA LEU A 283 4.98 -41.49 -17.74
C LEU A 283 6.30 -41.91 -18.39
#